data_AF-A0A934QGL5-F1
#
_entry.id   AF-A0A934QGL5-F1
#
_cell.length_a   1.000
_cell.length_b   1.000
_cell.length_c   1.000
_cell.angle_alpha   90.00
_cell.angle_beta   90.00
_cell.angle_gamma   90.00
#
_symmetry.space_group_name_H-M   'P 1'
#
loop_
_entity.id
_entity.type
_entity.pdbx_description
1 polymer ?
#
loop_
_entity_poly.entity_id
_entity_poly.type
_entity_poly.pdbx_seq_one_letter_code
_entity_poly.pdbx_strand_id
1 'polypeptide(L)'
;MMANEFEQNTSDKLALGDGNPGTPETNLDRLLSHLETDSLAAKLVTAYAGAETEKSAQSALLDVMRERLEELKDGHGDTKN
;
A
#
# COMPACT_ATOMS: atom_id res chain seq x y z
N MET A 1 36.36 -26.34 10.13
CA MET A 1 36.48 -24.87 10.24
C MET A 1 36.04 -24.30 8.90
N MET A 2 35.04 -23.40 8.90
CA MET A 2 34.50 -22.80 7.67
C MET A 2 35.30 -21.54 7.30
N ALA A 3 35.63 -21.39 6.02
CA ALA A 3 36.11 -20.15 5.44
C ALA A 3 34.99 -19.54 4.57
N ASN A 4 34.59 -18.32 4.91
CA ASN A 4 33.82 -17.40 4.07
C ASN A 4 34.68 -16.99 2.89
N GLU A 5 34.17 -17.08 1.66
CA GLU A 5 34.61 -16.21 0.57
C GLU A 5 33.40 -15.68 -0.20
N PHE A 6 33.43 -14.36 -0.33
CA PHE A 6 32.43 -13.46 -0.85
C PHE A 6 33.04 -12.88 -2.13
N GLU A 7 32.66 -13.39 -3.30
CA GLU A 7 32.93 -12.75 -4.60
C GLU A 7 31.57 -12.27 -5.12
N GLN A 8 31.15 -11.03 -4.87
CA GLN A 8 31.46 -9.80 -5.61
C GLN A 8 31.46 -9.91 -7.15
N ASN A 9 30.64 -9.04 -7.74
CA ASN A 9 30.76 -8.43 -9.07
C ASN A 9 30.54 -9.35 -10.28
N THR A 10 29.87 -8.95 -11.36
CA THR A 10 29.17 -7.73 -11.81
C THR A 10 28.68 -8.12 -13.19
N SER A 11 27.45 -7.80 -13.55
CA SER A 11 27.17 -7.19 -14.84
C SER A 11 25.68 -6.91 -14.95
N ASP A 12 25.40 -5.62 -15.09
CA ASP A 12 24.39 -5.12 -16.00
C ASP A 12 22.97 -5.69 -15.90
N LYS A 13 22.18 -5.07 -15.03
CA LYS A 13 20.99 -4.40 -15.57
C LYS A 13 20.61 -3.15 -14.79
N LEU A 14 21.49 -2.15 -14.84
CA LEU A 14 21.03 -0.76 -14.86
C LEU A 14 20.44 -0.51 -16.25
N ALA A 15 19.18 -0.87 -16.45
CA ALA A 15 18.39 -0.32 -17.54
C ALA A 15 17.43 0.71 -16.92
N LEU A 16 17.92 1.94 -16.82
CA LEU A 16 17.08 3.12 -16.71
C LEU A 16 16.14 3.18 -17.92
N GLY A 17 14.90 3.58 -17.65
CA GLY A 17 14.11 4.39 -18.57
C GLY A 17 13.34 3.64 -19.64
N ASP A 18 12.16 3.15 -19.27
CA ASP A 18 11.00 3.28 -20.16
C ASP A 18 9.86 3.85 -19.32
N GLY A 19 9.64 5.16 -19.50
CA GLY A 19 8.55 5.89 -18.89
C GLY A 19 7.22 5.43 -19.47
N ASN A 20 6.71 4.31 -18.96
CA ASN A 20 5.30 3.99 -19.08
C ASN A 20 4.59 4.64 -17.88
N PRO A 21 3.54 5.47 -18.07
CA PRO A 21 2.86 6.20 -16.99
C PRO A 21 2.10 5.31 -15.98
N GLY A 22 2.38 4.01 -15.94
CA GLY A 22 1.79 3.04 -15.02
C GLY A 22 2.81 2.16 -14.29
N THR A 23 4.11 2.48 -14.35
CA THR A 23 5.13 1.69 -13.63
C THR A 23 5.29 2.26 -12.21
N PRO A 24 4.93 1.52 -11.15
CA PRO A 24 4.94 2.08 -9.81
C PRO A 24 6.37 2.32 -9.33
N GLU A 25 6.67 3.55 -8.89
CA GLU A 25 8.03 4.03 -8.58
C GLU A 25 8.54 3.48 -7.23
N THR A 26 7.64 3.22 -6.28
CA THR A 26 7.97 2.66 -4.97
C THR A 26 7.29 1.31 -4.71
N ASN A 27 7.80 0.56 -3.72
CA ASN A 27 7.13 -0.66 -3.26
C ASN A 27 5.72 -0.39 -2.72
N LEU A 28 5.48 0.81 -2.17
CA LEU A 28 4.15 1.24 -1.75
C LEU A 28 3.24 1.42 -2.96
N ASP A 29 3.71 2.07 -4.03
CA ASP A 29 2.92 2.26 -5.24
C ASP A 29 2.60 0.91 -5.91
N ARG A 30 3.54 -0.04 -5.89
CA ARG A 30 3.29 -1.41 -6.37
C ARG A 30 2.23 -2.10 -5.54
N LEU A 31 2.28 -1.97 -4.22
CA LEU A 31 1.27 -2.55 -3.33
C LEU A 31 -0.09 -1.91 -3.60
N LEU A 32 -0.16 -0.59 -3.71
CA LEU A 32 -1.40 0.13 -4.00
C LEU A 32 -1.99 -0.25 -5.37
N SER A 33 -1.16 -0.42 -6.41
CA SER A 33 -1.64 -0.83 -7.73
C SER A 33 -2.25 -2.24 -7.73
N HIS A 34 -1.76 -3.14 -6.87
CA HIS A 34 -2.36 -4.48 -6.72
C HIS A 34 -3.66 -4.44 -5.91
N LEU A 35 -3.80 -3.45 -5.02
CA LEU A 35 -4.96 -3.25 -4.17
C LEU A 35 -6.05 -2.37 -4.80
N GLU A 36 -5.86 -1.79 -5.99
CA GLU A 36 -6.86 -0.91 -6.63
C GLU A 36 -8.27 -1.52 -6.71
N THR A 37 -8.36 -2.84 -6.82
CA THR A 37 -9.65 -3.57 -6.83
C THR A 37 -10.30 -3.70 -5.43
N ASP A 38 -9.52 -3.55 -4.37
CA ASP A 38 -9.93 -3.54 -2.98
C ASP A 38 -9.70 -2.16 -2.37
N SER A 39 -10.67 -1.27 -2.62
CA SER A 39 -10.62 0.13 -2.16
C SER A 39 -10.44 0.28 -0.64
N LEU A 40 -10.89 -0.69 0.17
CA LEU A 40 -10.71 -0.65 1.61
C LEU A 40 -9.26 -0.99 1.97
N ALA A 41 -8.72 -2.07 1.41
CA ALA A 41 -7.33 -2.44 1.64
C ALA A 41 -6.36 -1.33 1.18
N ALA A 42 -6.63 -0.69 0.04
CA ALA A 42 -5.86 0.46 -0.44
C ALA A 42 -5.91 1.65 0.55
N LYS A 43 -7.11 2.06 1.00
CA LYS A 43 -7.30 3.14 1.98
C LYS A 43 -6.55 2.85 3.29
N LEU A 44 -6.58 1.61 3.80
CA LEU A 44 -5.90 1.21 5.03
C LEU A 44 -4.36 1.28 4.89
N VAL A 45 -3.82 0.82 3.76
CA VAL A 45 -2.38 0.87 3.48
C VAL A 45 -1.89 2.31 3.38
N THR A 46 -2.62 3.18 2.68
CA THR A 46 -2.29 4.61 2.60
C THR A 46 -2.33 5.29 3.97
N ALA A 47 -3.36 5.00 4.78
CA ALA A 47 -3.50 5.54 6.12
C ALA A 47 -2.35 5.11 7.06
N TYR A 48 -1.92 3.86 6.96
CA TYR A 48 -0.78 3.36 7.73
C TYR A 48 0.55 3.98 7.28
N ALA A 49 0.77 4.07 5.96
CA ALA A 49 2.01 4.61 5.40
C ALA A 49 2.19 6.12 5.69
N GLY A 50 1.09 6.87 5.81
CA GLY A 50 1.11 8.29 6.16
C GLY A 50 1.27 8.60 7.65
N ALA A 51 1.32 7.59 8.52
CA ALA A 51 1.41 7.78 9.96
C ALA A 51 2.87 7.82 10.45
N GLU A 52 3.20 8.82 11.27
CA GLU A 52 4.57 9.04 11.78
C GLU A 52 4.90 8.17 13.00
N THR A 53 3.88 7.74 13.74
CA THR A 53 4.00 6.93 14.96
C THR A 53 3.01 5.78 14.96
N GLU A 54 3.28 4.75 15.76
CA GLU A 54 2.35 3.62 15.93
C GLU A 54 0.96 4.06 16.44
N LYS A 55 0.93 5.05 17.35
CA LYS A 55 -0.33 5.59 17.88
C LYS A 55 -1.13 6.34 16.81
N SER A 56 -0.46 7.14 15.96
CA SER A 56 -1.11 7.80 14.83
C SER A 56 -1.58 6.79 13.77
N ALA A 57 -0.84 5.69 13.57
CA ALA A 57 -1.23 4.64 12.64
C ALA A 57 -2.50 3.93 13.10
N GLN A 58 -2.58 3.59 14.39
CA GLN A 58 -3.80 3.02 14.97
C GLN A 58 -5.00 3.96 14.83
N SER A 59 -4.82 5.26 15.07
CA SER A 59 -5.88 6.25 14.89
C SER A 59 -6.33 6.34 13.44
N ALA A 60 -5.38 6.47 12.50
CA ALA A 60 -5.68 6.59 11.07
C ALA A 60 -6.40 5.36 10.51
N LEU A 61 -6.01 4.15 10.94
CA LEU A 61 -6.71 2.91 10.58
C LEU A 61 -8.13 2.87 11.15
N LEU A 62 -8.32 3.30 12.40
CA LEU A 62 -9.66 3.37 13.03
C LEU A 62 -10.58 4.35 12.30
N ASP A 63 -10.05 5.48 11.83
CA ASP A 63 -10.84 6.47 11.10
C ASP A 63 -11.30 5.92 9.74
N VAL A 64 -10.42 5.25 8.98
CA VAL A 64 -10.80 4.57 7.73
C VAL A 64 -11.86 3.49 7.96
N MET A 65 -11.71 2.68 9.02
CA MET A 65 -12.70 1.66 9.36
C MET A 65 -14.04 2.27 9.78
N ARG A 66 -14.03 3.40 10.49
CA ARG A 66 -15.26 4.11 10.90
C ARG A 66 -15.98 4.69 9.69
N GLU A 67 -15.27 5.36 8.80
CA GLU A 67 -15.82 5.88 7.53
C GLU A 67 -16.50 4.76 6.75
N ARG A 68 -15.85 3.59 6.63
CA ARG A 68 -16.44 2.45 5.93
C ARG A 68 -17.70 1.90 6.60
N LEU A 69 -17.74 1.87 7.93
CA LEU A 69 -18.93 1.46 8.68
C LEU A 69 -20.09 2.45 8.49
N GLU A 70 -19.79 3.74 8.38
CA GLU A 70 -20.78 4.79 8.13
C GLU A 70 -21.33 4.70 6.70
N GLU A 71 -20.47 4.57 5.68
CA GLU A 71 -20.87 4.30 4.29
C GLU A 71 -21.78 3.07 4.17
N LEU A 72 -21.43 1.98 4.87
CA LEU A 72 -22.22 0.76 4.87
C LEU A 72 -23.56 0.94 5.58
N LYS A 73 -23.59 1.71 6.68
CA LYS A 73 -24.82 2.01 7.41
C LYS A 73 -25.77 2.85 6.56
N ASP A 74 -25.26 3.86 5.86
CA ASP A 74 -26.04 4.74 4.99
C ASP A 74 -26.52 4.00 3.74
N GLY A 75 -25.66 3.18 3.12
CA GLY A 75 -26.04 2.30 2.01
C GLY A 75 -27.08 1.24 2.37
N HIS A 76 -27.16 0.82 3.64
CA HIS A 76 -28.20 -0.09 4.12
C HIS A 76 -29.55 0.62 4.35
N GLY A 77 -29.54 1.95 4.52
CA GLY A 77 -30.73 2.79 4.61
C GLY A 77 -31.44 2.97 3.27
N ASP A 78 -30.70 3.04 2.16
CA ASP A 78 -31.24 3.25 0.81
C ASP A 78 -31.85 1.98 0.17
N THR A 79 -31.58 0.79 0.69
CA THR A 79 -32.16 -0.48 0.18
C THR A 79 -33.58 -0.79 0.66
N LYS A 80 -34.31 0.18 1.23
CA LYS A 80 -35.75 0.08 1.50
C LYS A 80 -36.55 0.93 0.51
N ASN A 81 -36.65 0.48 -0.73
CA ASN A 81 -37.74 0.85 -1.65
C ASN A 81 -38.10 -0.34 -2.54
#